data_AF-A0A2M8RVF0-F1
#
_entry.id   AF-A0A2M8RVF0-F1
#
_cell.length_a   1.000
_cell.length_b   1.000
_cell.length_c   1.000
_cell.angle_alpha   90.00
_cell.angle_beta   90.00
_cell.angle_gamma   90.00
#
_symmetry.space_group_name_H-M   'P 1'
#
loop_
_entity.id
_entity.type
_entity.pdbx_description
1 polymer ?
#
loop_
_entity_poly.entity_id
_entity_poly.type
_entity_poly.pdbx_seq_one_letter_code
_entity_poly.pdbx_strand_id
1 'polypeptide(L)'
;MKDGYLEFFERFNISIEDFLRFAEDSIILIPKERAKKEWVNLKQRIQGEGQEVYVRSYARNGEGNYLYQEIYQELFPCKIIVDKTNNRYPTELLQELTGFNKNGRNANIQNFQVSHIFGCTKNPYAFCAPWNIAFIPKILDPFTGHESKGDLTNKITKIYKNRMWEEYEDLIQEYNNEMRTLECKINIYIENNKSMDKRIKKFHNSLLSEFAQINI
;
A
#
# COMPACT_ATOMS: atom_id res chain seq x y z
N MET A 1 18.49 -23.69 -9.98
CA MET A 1 17.17 -23.60 -9.30
C MET A 1 16.13 -23.53 -10.40
N LYS A 2 15.03 -24.28 -10.28
CA LYS A 2 13.95 -24.31 -11.27
C LYS A 2 13.01 -23.12 -11.00
N ASP A 3 12.79 -22.25 -11.98
CA ASP A 3 11.92 -21.07 -11.84
C ASP A 3 10.75 -21.17 -12.84
N GLY A 4 9.54 -21.26 -12.31
CA GLY A 4 8.34 -21.49 -13.12
C GLY A 4 7.98 -20.31 -14.04
N TYR A 5 8.37 -19.08 -13.69
CA TYR A 5 8.15 -17.94 -14.57
C TYR A 5 9.10 -17.97 -15.76
N LEU A 6 10.39 -18.24 -15.51
CA LEU A 6 11.38 -18.33 -16.57
C LEU A 6 11.07 -19.48 -17.54
N GLU A 7 10.58 -20.61 -17.04
CA GLU A 7 10.14 -21.72 -17.90
C GLU A 7 8.92 -21.36 -18.76
N PHE A 8 7.94 -20.65 -18.20
CA PHE A 8 6.81 -20.17 -18.98
C PHE A 8 7.29 -19.20 -20.07
N PHE A 9 8.22 -18.30 -19.73
CA PHE A 9 8.72 -17.29 -20.66
C PHE A 9 9.50 -17.96 -21.80
N GLU A 10 10.38 -18.91 -21.49
CA GLU A 10 11.10 -19.70 -22.48
C GLU A 10 10.15 -20.49 -23.39
N ARG A 11 9.13 -21.16 -22.81
CA ARG A 11 8.16 -21.97 -23.57
C ARG A 11 7.40 -21.18 -24.63
N PHE A 12 7.13 -19.92 -24.36
CA PHE A 12 6.35 -19.01 -25.21
C PHE A 12 7.20 -17.91 -25.87
N ASN A 13 8.53 -17.99 -25.77
CA ASN A 13 9.47 -16.99 -26.31
C ASN A 13 9.18 -15.55 -25.85
N ILE A 14 8.85 -15.37 -24.57
CA ILE A 14 8.62 -14.06 -23.96
C ILE A 14 9.97 -13.47 -23.51
N SER A 15 10.36 -12.32 -24.07
CA SER A 15 11.51 -11.57 -23.58
C SER A 15 11.23 -11.00 -22.19
N ILE A 16 12.19 -11.14 -21.28
CA ILE A 16 12.12 -10.52 -19.95
C ILE A 16 12.08 -9.00 -20.09
N GLU A 17 12.85 -8.42 -21.00
CA GLU A 17 12.93 -6.98 -21.25
C GLU A 17 11.59 -6.43 -21.75
N ASP A 18 10.95 -7.12 -22.71
CA ASP A 18 9.61 -6.76 -23.17
C ASP A 18 8.57 -6.85 -22.05
N PHE A 19 8.66 -7.91 -21.22
CA PHE A 19 7.75 -8.07 -20.09
C PHE A 19 7.93 -6.99 -19.02
N LEU A 20 9.17 -6.59 -18.73
CA LEU A 20 9.48 -5.51 -17.80
C LEU A 20 8.99 -4.15 -18.33
N ARG A 21 9.18 -3.88 -19.62
CA ARG A 21 8.60 -2.68 -20.27
C ARG A 21 7.08 -2.68 -20.18
N PHE A 22 6.45 -3.81 -20.49
CA PHE A 22 5.00 -3.95 -20.33
C PHE A 22 4.56 -3.66 -18.89
N ALA A 23 5.29 -4.17 -17.89
CA ALA A 23 4.98 -3.88 -16.49
C ALA A 23 5.04 -2.37 -16.20
N GLU A 24 6.13 -1.72 -16.61
CA GLU A 24 6.34 -0.27 -16.44
C GLU A 24 5.26 0.58 -17.12
N ASP A 25 4.89 0.25 -18.36
CA ASP A 25 3.97 1.07 -19.17
C ASP A 25 2.49 0.85 -18.82
N SER A 26 2.15 -0.31 -18.25
CA SER A 26 0.75 -0.72 -18.03
C SER A 26 0.19 -0.32 -16.67
N ILE A 27 1.02 0.17 -15.75
CA ILE A 27 0.57 0.68 -14.45
C ILE A 27 -0.23 1.97 -14.64
N ILE A 28 -1.40 2.05 -14.03
CA ILE A 28 -2.23 3.25 -14.08
C ILE A 28 -2.11 3.98 -12.74
N LEU A 29 -1.57 5.19 -12.83
CA LEU A 29 -1.33 6.09 -11.71
C LEU A 29 -2.41 7.18 -11.65
N ILE A 30 -2.57 7.77 -10.46
CA ILE A 30 -3.41 8.95 -10.26
C ILE A 30 -2.69 10.18 -10.84
N PRO A 31 -3.33 11.05 -11.64
CA PRO A 31 -2.67 12.27 -12.10
C PRO A 31 -2.11 13.10 -10.93
N LYS A 32 -0.83 13.51 -10.99
CA LYS A 32 -0.09 14.16 -9.89
C LYS A 32 -0.86 15.28 -9.18
N GLU A 33 -1.51 16.16 -9.92
CA GLU A 33 -2.27 17.28 -9.34
C GLU A 33 -3.51 16.81 -8.55
N ARG A 34 -4.17 15.72 -8.98
CA ARG A 34 -5.24 15.08 -8.21
C ARG A 34 -4.70 14.36 -6.99
N ALA A 35 -3.55 13.69 -7.11
CA ALA A 35 -2.87 13.04 -6.01
C ALA A 35 -2.49 14.04 -4.91
N LYS A 36 -1.91 15.19 -5.27
CA LYS A 36 -1.58 16.28 -4.34
C LYS A 36 -2.81 16.76 -3.56
N LYS A 37 -3.90 17.06 -4.27
CA LYS A 37 -5.14 17.51 -3.64
C LYS A 37 -5.68 16.48 -2.66
N GLU A 38 -5.74 15.21 -3.07
CA GLU A 38 -6.24 14.16 -2.17
C GLU A 38 -5.29 13.89 -1.01
N TRP A 39 -3.98 14.00 -1.20
CA TRP A 39 -3.02 13.86 -0.12
C TRP A 39 -3.25 14.90 0.98
N VAL A 40 -3.49 16.16 0.59
CA VAL A 40 -3.88 17.22 1.53
C VAL A 40 -5.18 16.87 2.26
N ASN A 41 -6.21 16.42 1.53
CA ASN A 41 -7.48 16.02 2.13
C ASN A 41 -7.32 14.86 3.13
N LEU A 42 -6.53 13.84 2.78
CA LEU A 42 -6.27 12.68 3.63
C LEU A 42 -5.59 13.10 4.94
N LYS A 43 -4.54 13.94 4.86
CA LYS A 43 -3.86 14.46 6.07
C LYS A 43 -4.83 15.24 6.96
N GLN A 44 -5.66 16.10 6.37
CA GLN A 44 -6.69 16.84 7.11
C GLN A 44 -7.69 15.91 7.80
N ARG A 45 -8.14 14.84 7.13
CA ARG A 45 -9.02 13.83 7.74
C ARG A 45 -8.34 13.11 8.90
N ILE A 46 -7.06 12.74 8.76
CA ILE A 46 -6.33 12.05 9.83
C ILE A 46 -6.17 12.94 11.08
N GLN A 47 -5.98 14.24 10.87
CA GLN A 47 -5.83 15.23 11.93
C GLN A 47 -7.18 15.76 12.47
N GLY A 48 -8.30 15.43 11.83
CA GLY A 48 -9.63 15.91 12.19
C GLY A 48 -10.37 14.98 13.15
N GLU A 49 -10.86 15.52 14.25
CA GLU A 49 -11.68 14.78 15.21
C GLU A 49 -12.99 14.27 14.58
N GLY A 50 -13.33 13.01 14.83
CA GLY A 50 -14.57 12.38 14.32
C GLY A 50 -14.57 12.07 12.82
N GLN A 51 -13.53 12.43 12.07
CA GLN A 51 -13.38 12.05 10.66
C GLN A 51 -13.11 10.55 10.52
N GLU A 52 -13.58 9.93 9.44
CA GLU A 52 -13.33 8.52 9.15
C GLU A 52 -12.15 8.34 8.18
N VAL A 53 -11.20 7.50 8.58
CA VAL A 53 -10.05 7.08 7.77
C VAL A 53 -9.96 5.57 7.78
N TYR A 54 -9.52 4.96 6.68
CA TYR A 54 -9.56 3.52 6.49
C TYR A 54 -8.17 2.89 6.53
N VAL A 55 -8.11 1.63 6.97
CA VAL A 55 -6.90 0.78 6.95
C VAL A 55 -7.26 -0.65 6.55
N ARG A 56 -6.27 -1.42 6.10
CA ARG A 56 -6.43 -2.86 5.84
C ARG A 56 -6.52 -3.64 7.14
N SER A 57 -7.17 -4.82 7.10
CA SER A 57 -7.17 -5.71 8.26
C SER A 57 -5.77 -6.22 8.61
N TYR A 58 -5.55 -6.47 9.90
CA TYR A 58 -4.35 -7.07 10.45
C TYR A 58 -4.61 -8.52 10.91
N ALA A 59 -3.62 -9.37 10.66
CA ALA A 59 -3.68 -10.82 10.82
C ALA A 59 -4.78 -11.50 9.97
N ARG A 60 -4.79 -12.83 9.99
CA ARG A 60 -5.78 -13.62 9.25
C ARG A 60 -7.17 -13.30 9.80
N ASN A 61 -8.11 -13.04 8.89
CA ASN A 61 -9.52 -12.74 9.22
C ASN A 61 -9.72 -11.59 10.23
N GLY A 62 -8.72 -10.70 10.39
CA GLY A 62 -8.85 -9.54 11.29
C GLY A 62 -8.68 -9.85 12.78
N GLU A 63 -8.22 -11.04 13.16
CA GLU A 63 -8.05 -11.45 14.57
C GLU A 63 -7.15 -10.50 15.37
N GLY A 64 -6.23 -9.79 14.72
CA GLY A 64 -5.33 -8.84 15.36
C GLY A 64 -5.78 -7.38 15.31
N ASN A 65 -6.93 -7.06 14.71
CA ASN A 65 -7.36 -5.68 14.48
C ASN A 65 -7.42 -4.85 15.77
N TYR A 66 -7.81 -5.47 16.88
CA TYR A 66 -7.94 -4.78 18.17
C TYR A 66 -6.60 -4.16 18.64
N LEU A 67 -5.46 -4.82 18.39
CA LEU A 67 -4.13 -4.32 18.76
C LEU A 67 -3.81 -3.00 18.06
N TYR A 68 -4.17 -2.89 16.77
CA TYR A 68 -4.00 -1.65 16.02
C TYR A 68 -5.02 -0.59 16.44
N GLN A 69 -6.26 -0.98 16.73
CA GLN A 69 -7.30 -0.05 17.16
C GLN A 69 -6.95 0.64 18.49
N GLU A 70 -6.30 -0.05 19.41
CA GLU A 70 -5.82 0.54 20.68
C GLU A 70 -4.81 1.67 20.41
N ILE A 71 -3.73 1.40 19.68
CA ILE A 71 -2.72 2.43 19.41
C ILE A 71 -3.24 3.56 18.51
N TYR A 72 -4.16 3.29 17.59
CA TYR A 72 -4.77 4.34 16.77
C TYR A 72 -5.47 5.42 17.59
N GLN A 73 -6.15 5.03 18.68
CA GLN A 73 -6.81 5.97 19.58
C GLN A 73 -5.82 6.88 20.32
N GLU A 74 -4.58 6.42 20.52
CA GLU A 74 -3.51 7.21 21.12
C GLU A 74 -2.80 8.13 20.11
N LEU A 75 -2.69 7.68 18.85
CA LEU A 75 -1.93 8.39 17.83
C LEU A 75 -2.76 9.42 17.06
N PHE A 76 -4.06 9.19 16.87
CA PHE A 76 -4.87 9.94 15.92
C PHE A 76 -6.20 10.42 16.55
N PRO A 77 -6.60 11.68 16.27
CA PRO A 77 -7.90 12.19 16.68
C PRO A 77 -9.05 11.66 15.80
N CYS A 78 -8.74 11.16 14.60
CA CYS A 78 -9.72 10.59 13.69
C CYS A 78 -10.14 9.17 14.09
N LYS A 79 -11.28 8.72 13.57
CA LYS A 79 -11.77 7.36 13.72
C LYS A 79 -11.22 6.47 12.60
N ILE A 80 -10.34 5.54 12.97
CA ILE A 80 -9.73 4.60 12.02
C ILE A 80 -10.56 3.32 11.89
N ILE A 81 -11.00 3.01 10.67
CA ILE A 81 -11.93 1.94 10.35
C ILE A 81 -11.25 0.89 9.48
N VAL A 82 -11.41 -0.38 9.84
CA VAL A 82 -10.91 -1.48 9.03
C VAL A 82 -11.80 -1.67 7.80
N ASP A 83 -11.21 -1.59 6.61
CA ASP A 83 -11.89 -1.92 5.36
C ASP A 83 -12.18 -3.43 5.31
N LYS A 84 -13.47 -3.79 5.39
CA LYS A 84 -13.94 -5.19 5.40
C LYS A 84 -13.52 -5.99 4.17
N THR A 85 -13.27 -5.32 3.04
CA THR A 85 -12.86 -5.97 1.79
C THR A 85 -11.35 -5.87 1.55
N ASN A 86 -10.63 -5.18 2.44
CA ASN A 86 -9.23 -4.82 2.34
C ASN A 86 -8.85 -3.89 1.17
N ASN A 87 -9.77 -3.54 0.27
CA ASN A 87 -9.46 -2.81 -0.97
C ASN A 87 -10.61 -1.95 -1.51
N ARG A 88 -11.74 -1.81 -0.81
CA ARG A 88 -12.91 -1.06 -1.28
C ARG A 88 -12.56 0.42 -1.40
N TYR A 89 -12.06 1.02 -0.33
CA TYR A 89 -11.76 2.46 -0.33
C TYR A 89 -10.61 2.84 -1.27
N PRO A 90 -9.48 2.09 -1.30
CA PRO A 90 -8.47 2.27 -2.33
C PRO A 90 -9.03 2.14 -3.77
N THR A 91 -9.95 1.20 -4.00
CA THR A 91 -10.60 1.05 -5.30
C THR A 91 -11.45 2.27 -5.64
N GLU A 92 -12.34 2.69 -4.73
CA GLU A 92 -13.23 3.84 -4.94
C GLU A 92 -12.40 5.11 -5.24
N LEU A 93 -11.33 5.34 -4.48
CA LEU A 93 -10.42 6.48 -4.66
C LEU A 93 -9.70 6.45 -6.01
N LEU A 94 -9.14 5.30 -6.39
CA LEU A 94 -8.50 5.14 -7.69
C LEU A 94 -9.49 5.42 -8.83
N GLN A 95 -10.73 4.93 -8.71
CA GLN A 95 -11.71 5.14 -9.75
C GLN A 95 -12.11 6.61 -9.90
N GLU A 96 -12.30 7.30 -8.77
CA GLU A 96 -12.61 8.73 -8.75
C GLU A 96 -11.48 9.56 -9.36
N LEU A 97 -10.24 9.32 -8.93
CA LEU A 97 -9.12 10.19 -9.28
C LEU A 97 -8.53 9.89 -10.65
N THR A 98 -8.62 8.65 -11.15
CA THR A 98 -8.14 8.29 -12.51
C THR A 98 -9.23 8.40 -13.57
N GLY A 99 -10.51 8.30 -13.20
CA GLY A 99 -11.63 8.17 -14.14
C GLY A 99 -11.79 6.76 -14.73
N PHE A 100 -10.94 5.80 -14.35
CA PHE A 100 -11.12 4.41 -14.72
C PHE A 100 -12.02 3.68 -13.74
N ASN A 101 -12.88 2.79 -14.22
CA ASN A 101 -13.78 1.99 -13.41
C ASN A 101 -13.61 0.51 -13.79
N LYS A 102 -13.39 -0.34 -12.80
CA LYS A 102 -13.22 -1.79 -13.01
C LYS A 102 -14.45 -2.63 -12.64
N ASN A 103 -15.50 -1.99 -12.11
CA ASN A 103 -16.68 -2.66 -11.58
C ASN A 103 -17.99 -2.06 -12.14
N GLY A 104 -19.04 -2.88 -12.23
CA GLY A 104 -20.38 -2.42 -12.58
C GLY A 104 -20.56 -2.05 -14.05
N ARG A 105 -21.68 -1.36 -14.35
CA ARG A 105 -22.11 -1.08 -15.74
C ARG A 105 -21.24 -0.07 -16.49
N ASN A 106 -20.50 0.78 -15.74
CA ASN A 106 -19.64 1.82 -16.31
C ASN A 106 -18.16 1.39 -16.33
N ALA A 107 -17.87 0.10 -16.21
CA ALA A 107 -16.50 -0.39 -16.22
C ALA A 107 -15.84 -0.11 -17.59
N ASN A 108 -14.70 0.57 -17.58
CA ASN A 108 -13.89 0.92 -18.76
C ASN A 108 -12.46 0.34 -18.70
N ILE A 109 -12.13 -0.39 -17.64
CA ILE A 109 -10.94 -1.24 -17.54
C ILE A 109 -11.34 -2.64 -17.08
N GLN A 110 -10.63 -3.66 -17.57
CA GLN A 110 -10.86 -5.06 -17.22
C GLN A 110 -9.53 -5.77 -16.95
N ASN A 111 -9.56 -6.78 -16.09
CA ASN A 111 -8.35 -7.52 -15.68
C ASN A 111 -7.27 -6.64 -15.05
N PHE A 112 -7.69 -5.61 -14.31
CA PHE A 112 -6.84 -4.83 -13.41
C PHE A 112 -7.18 -5.12 -11.95
N GLN A 113 -6.22 -4.87 -11.08
CA GLN A 113 -6.37 -4.93 -9.63
C GLN A 113 -5.72 -3.73 -8.96
N VAL A 114 -6.11 -3.47 -7.72
CA VAL A 114 -5.47 -2.45 -6.88
C VAL A 114 -4.23 -3.05 -6.25
N SER A 115 -3.12 -2.31 -6.31
CA SER A 115 -1.88 -2.65 -5.62
C SER A 115 -1.43 -1.52 -4.71
N HIS A 116 -0.88 -1.88 -3.55
CA HIS A 116 -0.20 -0.97 -2.63
C HIS A 116 1.31 -1.08 -2.84
N ILE A 117 1.90 -0.14 -3.57
CA ILE A 117 3.27 -0.27 -4.11
C ILE A 117 4.33 -0.40 -3.00
N PHE A 118 4.15 0.31 -1.89
CA PHE A 118 5.06 0.27 -0.74
C PHE A 118 4.51 -0.55 0.44
N GLY A 119 3.35 -1.19 0.29
CA GLY A 119 2.67 -1.85 1.41
C GLY A 119 2.18 -0.83 2.43
N CYS A 120 2.58 -0.98 3.70
CA CYS A 120 2.19 -0.10 4.81
C CYS A 120 0.65 0.07 4.98
N THR A 121 -0.10 -0.95 4.56
CA THR A 121 -1.57 -0.95 4.49
C THR A 121 -2.31 -0.82 5.82
N LYS A 122 -1.64 -0.94 6.96
CA LYS A 122 -2.23 -0.68 8.29
C LYS A 122 -1.98 0.76 8.70
N ASN A 123 -1.08 1.49 8.05
CA ASN A 123 -0.89 2.90 8.33
C ASN A 123 -2.00 3.75 7.68
N PRO A 124 -2.74 4.57 8.46
CA PRO A 124 -3.77 5.47 7.93
C PRO A 124 -3.25 6.43 6.86
N TYR A 125 -1.98 6.85 6.98
CA TYR A 125 -1.32 7.72 6.00
C TYR A 125 -0.89 7.01 4.73
N ALA A 126 -0.96 5.67 4.64
CA ALA A 126 -0.48 4.93 3.47
C ALA A 126 -1.55 4.08 2.79
N PHE A 127 -2.58 3.61 3.51
CA PHE A 127 -3.57 2.68 2.95
C PHE A 127 -4.41 3.27 1.81
N CYS A 128 -4.87 4.52 1.98
CA CYS A 128 -5.61 5.27 0.96
C CYS A 128 -4.77 6.42 0.37
N ALA A 129 -3.44 6.37 0.51
CA ALA A 129 -2.58 7.40 -0.03
C ALA A 129 -2.50 7.30 -1.56
N PRO A 130 -2.72 8.41 -2.29
CA PRO A 130 -2.67 8.39 -3.75
C PRO A 130 -1.28 8.05 -4.30
N TRP A 131 -0.22 8.35 -3.55
CA TRP A 131 1.16 7.98 -3.88
C TRP A 131 1.53 6.52 -3.59
N ASN A 132 0.63 5.74 -2.97
CA ASN A 132 0.87 4.33 -2.63
C ASN A 132 -0.03 3.36 -3.39
N ILE A 133 -1.07 3.82 -4.07
CA ILE A 133 -2.05 2.96 -4.75
C ILE A 133 -2.02 3.14 -6.26
N ALA A 134 -2.18 2.04 -6.99
CA ALA A 134 -2.26 2.04 -8.45
C ALA A 134 -3.16 0.91 -8.95
N PHE A 135 -3.67 1.04 -10.18
CA PHE A 135 -4.16 -0.14 -10.90
C PHE A 135 -3.00 -0.82 -11.63
N ILE A 136 -2.86 -2.12 -11.44
CA ILE A 136 -1.93 -2.97 -12.19
C ILE A 136 -2.69 -4.07 -12.93
N PRO A 137 -2.26 -4.47 -14.14
CA PRO A 137 -2.81 -5.65 -14.80
C PRO A 137 -2.70 -6.89 -13.92
N LYS A 138 -3.76 -7.70 -13.87
CA LYS A 138 -3.81 -8.94 -13.08
C LYS A 138 -2.77 -9.97 -13.51
N ILE A 139 -2.31 -9.92 -14.76
CA ILE A 139 -1.24 -10.81 -15.22
C ILE A 139 0.09 -10.54 -14.51
N LEU A 140 0.23 -9.36 -13.88
CA LEU A 140 1.40 -8.98 -13.09
C LEU A 140 1.24 -9.29 -11.59
N ASP A 141 0.04 -9.68 -11.13
CA ASP A 141 -0.21 -10.07 -9.74
C ASP A 141 0.77 -11.11 -9.21
N PRO A 142 1.09 -12.19 -9.97
CA PRO A 142 2.02 -13.21 -9.52
C PRO A 142 3.45 -12.70 -9.30
N PHE A 143 3.77 -11.48 -9.75
CA PHE A 143 5.09 -10.85 -9.62
C PHE A 143 5.11 -9.70 -8.60
N THR A 144 3.96 -9.37 -8.02
CA THR A 144 3.80 -8.29 -7.03
C THR A 144 3.26 -8.77 -5.68
N GLY A 145 2.70 -9.98 -5.64
CA GLY A 145 2.11 -10.56 -4.44
C GLY A 145 3.13 -11.10 -3.44
N HIS A 146 2.69 -11.31 -2.20
CA HIS A 146 3.52 -11.84 -1.10
C HIS A 146 4.00 -13.30 -1.31
N GLU A 147 3.45 -14.00 -2.30
CA GLU A 147 3.83 -15.37 -2.67
C GLU A 147 4.94 -15.40 -3.72
N SER A 148 5.22 -14.26 -4.36
CA SER A 148 6.21 -14.11 -5.41
C SER A 148 7.62 -13.98 -4.83
N LYS A 149 8.60 -14.62 -5.49
CA LYS A 149 10.02 -14.62 -5.11
C LYS A 149 10.88 -14.54 -6.37
N GLY A 150 12.18 -14.32 -6.20
CA GLY A 150 13.16 -14.35 -7.29
C GLY A 150 13.37 -13.00 -7.99
N ASP A 151 14.25 -13.01 -8.98
CA ASP A 151 14.80 -11.79 -9.57
C ASP A 151 13.77 -10.98 -10.35
N LEU A 152 12.83 -11.65 -11.03
CA LEU A 152 11.80 -10.97 -11.83
C LEU A 152 10.84 -10.17 -10.94
N THR A 153 10.41 -10.77 -9.82
CA THR A 153 9.65 -10.11 -8.76
C THR A 153 10.37 -8.88 -8.23
N ASN A 154 11.67 -9.01 -7.94
CA ASN A 154 12.48 -7.90 -7.42
C ASN A 154 12.59 -6.76 -8.44
N LYS A 155 12.79 -7.08 -9.73
CA LYS A 155 12.87 -6.10 -10.81
C LYS A 155 11.56 -5.33 -10.97
N ILE A 156 10.42 -6.02 -11.01
CA ILE A 156 9.10 -5.39 -11.13
C ILE A 156 8.79 -4.51 -9.92
N THR A 157 9.06 -5.03 -8.71
CA THR A 157 8.87 -4.26 -7.48
C THR A 157 9.72 -2.98 -7.50
N LYS A 158 10.96 -3.05 -7.96
CA LYS A 158 11.85 -1.88 -8.08
C LYS A 158 11.33 -0.89 -9.13
N ILE A 159 10.89 -1.36 -10.29
CA ILE A 159 10.30 -0.51 -11.34
C ILE A 159 9.11 0.29 -10.77
N TYR A 160 8.18 -0.38 -10.10
CA TYR A 160 7.02 0.32 -9.54
C TYR A 160 7.35 1.30 -8.43
N LYS A 161 8.26 0.92 -7.52
CA LYS A 161 8.70 1.84 -6.47
C LYS A 161 9.37 3.09 -7.08
N ASN A 162 10.30 2.90 -8.02
CA ASN A 162 10.95 4.00 -8.73
C ASN A 162 9.92 4.89 -9.43
N ARG A 163 8.96 4.28 -10.14
CA ARG A 163 7.91 5.01 -10.85
C ARG A 163 7.05 5.86 -9.92
N MET A 164 6.65 5.32 -8.75
CA MET A 164 5.92 6.09 -7.75
C MET A 164 6.75 7.22 -7.16
N TRP A 165 8.06 7.02 -6.99
CA TRP A 165 8.95 8.05 -6.48
C TRP A 165 9.17 9.17 -7.48
N GLU A 166 9.46 8.85 -8.73
CA GLU A 166 9.57 9.84 -9.81
C GLU A 166 8.30 10.70 -9.91
N GLU A 167 7.12 10.09 -9.78
CA GLU A 167 5.85 10.80 -9.89
C GLU A 167 5.49 11.58 -8.61
N TYR A 168 5.76 11.03 -7.42
CA TYR A 168 5.21 11.53 -6.14
C TYR A 168 6.24 11.74 -5.03
N GLU A 169 7.53 11.93 -5.35
CA GLU A 169 8.59 12.15 -4.36
C GLU A 169 8.19 13.19 -3.29
N ASP A 170 7.59 14.31 -3.70
CA ASP A 170 7.13 15.36 -2.80
C ASP A 170 6.12 14.84 -1.75
N LEU A 171 5.17 14.01 -2.17
CA LEU A 171 4.15 13.45 -1.27
C LEU A 171 4.75 12.37 -0.35
N ILE A 172 5.69 11.57 -0.87
CA ILE A 172 6.36 10.51 -0.10
C ILE A 172 7.29 11.13 0.95
N GLN A 173 7.97 12.24 0.64
CA GLN A 173 8.78 12.97 1.61
C GLN A 173 7.92 13.56 2.74
N GLU A 174 6.73 14.09 2.42
CA GLU A 174 5.77 14.50 3.44
C GLU A 174 5.32 13.34 4.33
N TYR A 175 4.99 12.18 3.75
CA TYR A 175 4.71 10.96 4.52
C TYR A 175 5.87 10.60 5.45
N ASN A 176 7.11 10.65 4.95
CA ASN A 176 8.30 10.35 5.75
C ASN A 176 8.47 11.32 6.92
N ASN A 177 8.09 12.59 6.76
CA ASN A 177 8.09 13.59 7.84
C ASN A 177 7.06 13.24 8.93
N GLU A 178 5.86 12.83 8.54
CA GLU A 178 4.83 12.34 9.49
C GLU A 178 5.32 11.11 10.25
N MET A 179 5.99 10.17 9.56
CA MET A 179 6.52 8.97 10.21
C MET A 179 7.61 9.29 11.24
N ARG A 180 8.51 10.25 10.98
CA ARG A 180 9.49 10.72 11.99
C ARG A 180 8.78 11.28 13.23
N THR A 181 7.69 12.02 13.02
CA THR A 181 6.94 12.64 14.12
C THR A 181 6.25 11.58 14.99
N LEU A 182 5.78 10.49 14.39
CA LEU A 182 5.13 9.38 15.10
C LEU A 182 6.10 8.38 15.72
N GLU A 183 7.33 8.29 15.21
CA GLU A 183 8.33 7.28 15.63
C GLU A 183 8.54 7.25 17.15
N CYS A 184 8.70 8.41 17.78
CA CYS A 184 8.89 8.49 19.23
C CYS A 184 7.67 7.96 20.00
N LYS A 185 6.45 8.31 19.59
CA LYS A 185 5.20 7.83 20.22
C LYS A 185 5.05 6.32 20.07
N ILE A 186 5.36 5.79 18.90
CA ILE A 186 5.32 4.35 18.61
C ILE A 186 6.34 3.59 19.46
N ASN A 187 7.56 4.11 19.58
CA ASN A 187 8.59 3.49 20.40
C ASN A 187 8.19 3.49 21.88
N ILE A 188 7.68 4.60 22.40
CA ILE A 188 7.16 4.68 23.78
C ILE A 188 6.03 3.67 24.00
N TYR A 189 5.08 3.57 23.07
CA TYR A 189 4.00 2.59 23.14
C TYR A 189 4.54 1.15 23.20
N ILE A 190 5.50 0.81 22.33
CA ILE A 190 6.14 -0.51 22.29
C ILE A 190 6.84 -0.81 23.62
N GLU A 191 7.53 0.17 24.19
CA GLU A 191 8.25 0.03 25.46
C GLU A 191 7.30 -0.21 26.63
N ASN A 192 6.22 0.56 26.72
CA ASN A 192 5.21 0.43 27.77
C ASN A 192 4.43 -0.88 27.67
N ASN A 193 4.30 -1.44 26.46
CA ASN A 193 3.56 -2.67 26.19
C ASN A 193 4.47 -3.89 25.95
N LYS A 194 5.74 -3.84 26.40
CA LYS A 194 6.68 -4.97 26.26
C LYS A 194 6.11 -6.24 26.88
N SER A 195 6.02 -7.29 26.07
CA SER A 195 5.51 -8.59 26.49
C SER A 195 6.36 -9.73 25.96
N MET A 196 6.39 -10.85 26.69
CA MET A 196 6.99 -12.10 26.21
C MET A 196 6.08 -12.87 25.26
N ASP A 197 4.79 -12.51 25.14
CA ASP A 197 3.88 -13.11 24.16
C ASP A 197 4.40 -12.87 22.73
N LYS A 198 4.62 -13.98 22.01
CA LYS A 198 5.10 -13.96 20.62
C LYS A 198 4.17 -13.17 19.69
N ARG A 199 2.86 -13.14 19.95
CA ARG A 199 1.88 -12.37 19.16
C ARG A 199 2.09 -10.88 19.33
N ILE A 200 2.33 -10.41 20.55
CA ILE A 200 2.60 -9.00 20.85
C ILE A 200 3.94 -8.58 20.23
N LYS A 201 4.98 -9.41 20.33
CA LYS A 201 6.27 -9.15 19.65
C LYS A 201 6.11 -9.03 18.12
N LYS A 202 5.33 -9.93 17.50
CA LYS A 202 5.02 -9.85 16.06
C LYS A 202 4.25 -8.57 15.71
N PHE A 203 3.30 -8.18 16.55
CA PHE A 203 2.58 -6.92 16.39
C PHE A 203 3.50 -5.71 16.49
N HIS A 204 4.39 -5.63 17.48
CA HIS A 204 5.36 -4.53 17.58
C HIS A 204 6.27 -4.43 16.35
N ASN A 205 6.76 -5.57 15.84
CA ASN A 205 7.54 -5.57 14.60
C ASN A 205 6.70 -5.12 13.40
N SER A 206 5.44 -5.55 13.32
CA SER A 206 4.51 -5.08 12.29
C SER A 206 4.30 -3.57 12.39
N LEU A 207 4.10 -3.05 13.59
CA LEU A 207 3.88 -1.62 13.84
C LEU A 207 5.09 -0.80 13.38
N LEU A 208 6.31 -1.20 13.75
CA LEU A 208 7.54 -0.57 13.28
C LEU A 208 7.65 -0.60 11.75
N SER A 209 7.30 -1.72 11.12
CA SER A 209 7.38 -1.84 9.66
C SER A 209 6.31 -1.04 8.91
N GLU A 210 5.10 -0.94 9.45
CA GLU A 210 3.97 -0.28 8.79
C GLU A 210 4.04 1.25 8.95
N PHE A 211 4.73 1.74 9.99
CA PHE A 211 5.03 3.16 10.21
C PHE A 211 6.47 3.53 9.87
N ALA A 212 7.17 2.68 9.11
CA ALA A 212 8.49 2.98 8.62
C ALA A 212 8.43 4.04 7.51
N GLN A 213 9.53 4.78 7.40
CA GLN A 213 9.78 5.65 6.26
C GLN A 213 9.96 4.84 4.98
N ILE A 214 9.52 5.40 3.87
CA ILE A 214 9.78 4.86 2.53
C ILE A 214 11.11 5.41 2.04
N ASN A 215 12.03 4.49 1.77
CA ASN A 215 13.30 4.73 1.10
C ASN A 215 13.40 3.75 -0.09
N ILE A 216 14.01 4.18 -1.19
CA ILE A 216 14.19 3.40 -2.43
C ILE A 216 15.66 3.11 -2.69
#